data_AF-A0A9P0L747-F1
#
_entry.id   AF-A0A9P0L747-F1
#
_cell.length_a   1.000
_cell.length_b   1.000
_cell.length_c   1.000
_cell.angle_alpha   90.00
_cell.angle_beta   90.00
_cell.angle_gamma   90.00
#
_symmetry.space_group_name_H-M   'P 1'
#
loop_
_entity.id
_entity.type
_entity.pdbx_description
1 polymer ?
#
loop_
_entity_poly.entity_id
_entity_poly.type
_entity_poly.pdbx_seq_one_letter_code
_entity_poly.pdbx_strand_id
1 'polypeptide(L)'
;MGRLVAVGNQRGTTYLVEFSENLSVCNKNDKMLLTAMFERETRREKILEARNREIRLKLKTKAQADEGAGEGAEGGEGTAEMEIAATDATFMNCQSRRIQQ
;
A
#
# COMPACT_ATOMS: atom_id res chain seq x y z
N MET A 1 8.96 -10.74 28.83
CA MET A 1 8.19 -11.98 29.10
C MET A 1 7.56 -12.42 27.79
N GLY A 2 7.81 -13.64 27.32
CA GLY A 2 7.28 -14.12 26.01
C GLY A 2 8.33 -14.50 24.95
N ARG A 3 9.60 -14.70 25.34
CA ARG A 3 10.70 -15.04 24.42
C ARG A 3 10.82 -16.54 24.14
N LEU A 4 10.24 -17.38 24.98
CA LEU A 4 10.29 -18.84 24.88
C LEU A 4 8.93 -19.37 24.45
N VAL A 5 8.91 -20.21 23.43
CA VAL A 5 7.73 -20.93 22.97
C VAL A 5 7.98 -22.42 23.00
N ALA A 6 7.09 -23.15 23.66
CA ALA A 6 7.07 -24.60 23.63
C ALA A 6 6.12 -25.06 22.51
N VAL A 7 6.65 -25.84 21.57
CA VAL A 7 5.88 -26.47 20.49
C VAL A 7 5.84 -27.97 20.71
N GLY A 8 4.64 -28.51 20.90
CA GLY A 8 4.40 -29.95 20.99
C GLY A 8 3.96 -30.52 19.65
N ASN A 9 4.48 -31.70 19.30
CA ASN A 9 4.04 -32.48 18.14
C ASN A 9 3.12 -33.64 18.59
N GLN A 10 2.22 -34.08 17.71
CA GLN A 10 1.30 -35.21 17.92
C GLN A 10 2.03 -36.54 18.18
N ARG A 11 3.32 -36.66 17.77
CA ARG A 11 4.17 -37.81 18.08
C ARG A 11 4.83 -37.76 19.47
N GLY A 12 4.46 -36.80 20.32
CA GLY A 12 4.97 -36.67 21.69
C GLY A 12 6.32 -35.96 21.83
N THR A 13 6.84 -35.39 20.74
CA THR A 13 8.08 -34.59 20.78
C THR A 13 7.76 -33.16 21.16
N THR A 14 8.54 -32.58 22.09
CA THR A 14 8.38 -31.18 22.52
C THR A 14 9.64 -30.41 22.22
N TYR A 15 9.52 -29.28 21.54
CA TYR A 15 10.61 -28.39 21.20
C TYR A 15 10.45 -27.08 21.96
N LEU A 16 11.55 -26.59 22.53
CA LEU A 16 11.60 -25.27 23.12
C LEU A 16 12.36 -24.34 22.16
N VAL A 17 11.68 -23.31 21.67
CA VAL A 17 12.22 -22.35 20.71
C VAL A 17 12.33 -21.00 21.40
N GLU A 18 13.51 -20.40 21.31
CA GLU A 18 13.74 -19.03 21.76
C GLU A 18 13.66 -18.08 20.57
N PHE A 19 12.85 -17.03 20.68
CA PHE A 19 12.78 -15.97 19.68
C PHE A 19 13.87 -14.94 19.88
N SER A 20 14.27 -14.28 18.79
CA SER A 20 15.24 -13.18 18.86
C SER A 20 14.68 -11.98 19.62
N GLU A 21 15.58 -11.12 20.09
CA GLU A 21 15.23 -9.94 20.88
C GLU A 21 14.28 -8.99 20.13
N ASN A 22 14.48 -8.87 18.81
CA ASN A 22 13.67 -8.04 17.92
C ASN A 22 12.18 -8.46 17.85
N LEU A 23 11.88 -9.72 18.14
CA LEU A 23 10.52 -10.27 18.15
C LEU A 23 9.92 -10.34 19.57
N SER A 24 10.75 -10.24 20.60
CA SER A 24 10.32 -10.37 22.00
C SER A 24 10.17 -9.03 22.71
N VAL A 25 10.82 -7.98 22.22
CA VAL A 25 10.75 -6.62 22.76
C VAL A 25 9.96 -5.74 21.80
N CYS A 26 8.63 -5.84 21.86
CA CYS A 26 7.77 -4.89 21.18
C CYS A 26 7.86 -3.54 21.90
N ASN A 27 8.28 -2.49 21.21
CA ASN A 27 8.27 -1.13 21.76
C ASN A 27 6.80 -0.72 21.98
N LYS A 28 6.53 0.06 23.03
CA LYS A 28 5.17 0.47 23.42
C LYS A 28 4.41 1.17 22.29
N ASN A 29 5.15 1.74 21.34
CA ASN A 29 4.62 2.49 20.21
C ASN A 29 4.40 1.63 18.95
N ASP A 30 4.86 0.38 18.88
CA ASP A 30 4.84 -0.41 17.63
C ASP A 30 3.42 -0.67 17.15
N LYS A 31 2.53 -1.06 18.07
CA LYS A 31 1.11 -1.28 17.75
C LYS A 31 0.46 0.01 17.24
N MET A 32 0.77 1.14 17.85
CA MET A 32 0.19 2.44 17.49
C MET A 32 0.71 2.92 16.14
N LEU A 33 2.03 2.83 15.91
CA LEU A 33 2.67 3.24 14.66
C LEU A 33 2.18 2.38 13.49
N LEU A 34 2.10 1.06 13.69
CA LEU A 34 1.65 0.12 12.67
C LEU A 34 0.17 0.32 12.33
N THR A 35 -0.68 0.53 13.35
CA THR A 35 -2.11 0.83 13.12
C THR A 35 -2.27 2.15 12.37
N ALA A 36 -1.53 3.19 12.74
CA ALA A 36 -1.54 4.47 12.04
C ALA A 36 -1.03 4.37 10.59
N MET A 37 -0.03 3.52 10.34
CA MET A 37 0.42 3.22 8.97
C MET A 37 -0.69 2.55 8.16
N PHE A 38 -1.32 1.50 8.68
CA PHE A 38 -2.41 0.82 7.96
C PHE A 38 -3.59 1.76 7.69
N GLU A 39 -4.03 2.54 8.67
CA GLU A 39 -5.10 3.52 8.47
C GLU A 39 -4.77 4.55 7.39
N ARG A 40 -3.51 5.01 7.34
CA ARG A 40 -3.04 5.94 6.32
C ARG A 40 -3.04 5.30 4.93
N GLU A 41 -2.55 4.07 4.80
CA GLU A 41 -2.55 3.36 3.52
C GLU A 41 -3.97 3.04 3.05
N THR A 42 -4.88 2.63 3.93
CA THR A 42 -6.29 2.42 3.58
C THR A 42 -6.98 3.72 3.13
N ARG A 43 -6.68 4.86 3.75
CA ARG A 43 -7.20 6.16 3.28
C ARG A 43 -6.63 6.54 1.92
N ARG A 44 -5.34 6.27 1.69
CA ARG A 44 -4.67 6.53 0.41
C ARG A 44 -5.31 5.70 -0.70
N GLU A 45 -5.50 4.40 -0.46
CA GLU A 45 -6.13 3.49 -1.42
C GLU A 45 -7.53 3.96 -1.82
N LYS A 46 -8.35 4.39 -0.85
CA LYS A 46 -9.68 4.96 -1.13
C LYS A 46 -9.64 6.24 -1.96
N ILE A 47 -8.66 7.13 -1.72
CA ILE A 47 -8.53 8.39 -2.49
C ILE A 47 -8.10 8.08 -3.92
N LEU A 48 -7.19 7.13 -4.11
CA LEU A 48 -6.72 6.70 -5.42
C LEU A 48 -7.82 5.98 -6.21
N GLU A 49 -8.60 5.11 -5.57
CA GLU A 49 -9.74 4.44 -6.19
C GLU A 49 -10.78 5.47 -6.68
N ALA A 50 -11.09 6.48 -5.86
CA ALA A 50 -12.00 7.56 -6.23
C ALA A 50 -11.48 8.38 -7.42
N ARG A 51 -10.19 8.78 -7.40
CA ARG A 51 -9.59 9.53 -8.51
C ARG A 51 -9.52 8.72 -9.80
N ASN A 52 -9.18 7.42 -9.72
CA ASN A 52 -9.15 6.54 -10.88
C ASN A 52 -10.56 6.38 -11.50
N ARG A 53 -11.58 6.24 -10.66
CA ARG A 53 -12.99 6.20 -11.10
C ARG A 53 -13.42 7.49 -11.81
N GLU A 54 -13.02 8.65 -11.30
CA GLU A 54 -13.30 9.94 -11.94
C GLU A 54 -12.58 10.10 -13.29
N ILE A 55 -11.31 9.68 -13.37
CA ILE A 55 -10.53 9.70 -14.61
C ILE A 55 -11.18 8.80 -15.66
N ARG A 56 -11.56 7.58 -15.28
CA ARG A 56 -12.26 6.64 -16.16
C ARG A 56 -13.60 7.20 -16.66
N LEU A 57 -14.35 7.91 -15.82
CA LEU A 57 -15.59 8.57 -16.25
C LEU A 57 -15.31 9.72 -17.23
N LYS A 58 -14.33 10.58 -16.93
CA LYS A 58 -13.96 11.71 -17.81
C LYS A 58 -13.49 11.24 -19.19
N LEU A 59 -12.75 10.13 -19.26
CA LEU A 59 -12.34 9.52 -20.53
C LEU A 59 -13.54 8.99 -21.31
N LYS A 60 -14.49 8.31 -20.65
CA LYS A 60 -15.70 7.80 -21.30
C LYS A 60 -16.61 8.92 -21.81
N THR A 61 -16.75 10.01 -21.05
CA THR A 61 -17.54 11.18 -21.46
C THR A 61 -16.87 11.95 -22.60
N LYS A 62 -15.54 12.05 -22.61
CA LYS A 62 -14.80 12.65 -23.74
C LYS A 62 -14.88 11.80 -25.00
N ALA A 63 -14.77 10.49 -24.90
CA ALA A 63 -14.95 9.57 -26.03
C ALA A 63 -16.37 9.65 -26.62
N GLN A 64 -17.40 9.79 -25.78
CA GLN A 64 -18.79 9.97 -26.24
C GLN A 64 -19.08 11.36 -26.82
N ALA A 65 -18.30 12.38 -26.47
CA ALA A 65 -18.43 13.71 -27.05
C ALA A 65 -17.71 13.84 -28.42
N ASP A 66 -16.80 12.90 -28.73
CA ASP A 66 -15.95 12.92 -29.93
C ASP A 66 -16.40 11.93 -31.03
N GLU A 67 -17.47 11.14 -30.81
CA GLU A 67 -18.11 10.33 -31.88
C GLU A 67 -18.83 11.19 -32.96
N GLY A 68 -18.48 12.48 -33.07
CA GLY A 68 -18.81 13.35 -34.19
C GLY A 68 -17.68 13.55 -35.21
N ALA A 69 -16.43 13.15 -34.93
CA ALA A 69 -15.33 13.32 -35.88
C ALA A 69 -14.16 12.36 -35.62
N GLY A 70 -14.15 11.25 -36.38
CA GLY A 70 -12.96 10.63 -37.00
C GLY A 70 -11.63 10.52 -36.24
N GLU A 71 -11.20 9.26 -36.11
CA GLU A 71 -9.80 8.79 -36.18
C GLU A 71 -8.88 9.04 -34.97
N GLY A 72 -8.66 7.97 -34.20
CA GLY A 72 -7.34 7.53 -33.73
C GLY A 72 -6.57 8.47 -32.80
N ALA A 73 -6.75 8.32 -31.50
CA ALA A 73 -5.80 8.82 -30.51
C ALA A 73 -5.63 7.84 -29.33
N GLU A 74 -4.85 6.78 -29.58
CA GLU A 74 -4.05 6.15 -28.52
C GLU A 74 -3.09 7.22 -27.99
N GLY A 75 -3.39 7.83 -26.84
CA GLY A 75 -2.51 8.90 -26.31
C GLY A 75 -2.82 9.43 -24.91
N GLY A 76 -3.90 8.99 -24.28
CA GLY A 76 -4.31 9.49 -22.95
C GLY A 76 -3.93 8.61 -21.76
N GLU A 77 -3.54 7.35 -21.98
CA GLU A 77 -3.29 6.40 -20.90
C GLU A 77 -1.91 6.62 -20.24
N GLY A 78 -0.87 6.86 -21.06
CA GLY A 78 0.50 6.98 -20.56
C GLY A 78 0.78 8.22 -19.71
N THR A 79 0.06 9.33 -19.89
CA THR A 79 0.32 10.58 -19.14
C THR A 79 -0.32 10.56 -17.76
N ALA A 80 -1.57 10.06 -17.65
CA ALA A 80 -2.27 9.96 -16.38
C ALA A 80 -1.68 8.85 -15.49
N GLU A 81 -1.33 7.70 -16.07
CA GLU A 81 -0.65 6.63 -15.31
C GLU A 81 0.75 7.05 -14.85
N MET A 82 1.50 7.78 -15.69
CA MET A 82 2.81 8.31 -15.32
C MET A 82 2.72 9.39 -14.24
N GLU A 83 1.68 10.22 -14.24
CA GLU A 83 1.46 11.23 -13.19
C GLU A 83 1.09 10.58 -11.85
N ILE A 84 0.20 9.57 -11.86
CA ILE A 84 -0.13 8.78 -10.67
C ILE A 84 1.12 8.07 -10.14
N ALA A 85 1.89 7.41 -11.01
CA ALA A 85 3.13 6.73 -10.64
C ALA A 85 4.21 7.69 -10.11
N ALA A 86 4.31 8.91 -10.65
CA ALA A 86 5.25 9.92 -10.16
C ALA A 86 4.89 10.42 -8.76
N THR A 87 3.60 10.61 -8.45
CA THR A 87 3.13 10.91 -7.08
C THR A 87 3.33 9.74 -6.11
N ASP A 88 3.27 8.50 -6.58
CA ASP A 88 3.56 7.32 -5.75
C ASP A 88 5.06 7.20 -5.43
N ALA A 89 5.93 7.43 -6.42
CA ALA A 89 7.38 7.38 -6.25
C ALA A 89 7.92 8.47 -5.32
N THR A 90 7.45 9.72 -5.47
CA THR A 90 7.82 10.83 -4.56
C THR A 90 7.35 10.57 -3.14
N PHE A 91 6.17 9.97 -2.97
CA PHE A 91 5.66 9.61 -1.65
C PHE A 91 6.46 8.48 -1.00
N MET A 92 6.78 7.41 -1.72
CA MET A 92 7.61 6.31 -1.20
C MET A 92 8.98 6.81 -0.73
N ASN A 93 9.55 7.78 -1.45
CA ASN A 93 10.80 8.43 -1.04
C ASN A 93 10.62 9.26 0.25
N CYS A 94 9.53 10.02 0.38
CA CYS A 94 9.21 10.77 1.61
C CYS A 94 8.93 9.87 2.82
N GLN A 95 8.25 8.73 2.62
CA GLN A 95 8.02 7.75 3.68
C GLN A 95 9.32 7.09 4.14
N SER A 96 10.18 6.70 3.19
CA SER A 96 11.47 6.09 3.49
C SER A 96 12.38 7.03 4.30
N ARG A 97 12.35 8.33 4.00
CA ARG A 97 13.10 9.35 4.77
C ARG A 97 12.56 9.58 6.18
N ARG A 98 11.27 9.34 6.42
CA ARG A 98 10.64 9.53 7.73
C ARG A 98 10.74 8.30 8.63
N ILE A 99 11.00 7.12 8.05
CA ILE A 99 11.30 5.89 8.80
C ILE A 99 12.78 5.85 9.24
N GLN A 100 13.67 6.58 8.56
CA GLN A 100 15.10 6.64 8.90
C GLN A 100 15.50 7.81 9.83
N GLN A 101 14.57 8.66 10.27
CA GLN A 101 14.77 9.68 11.31
C GLN A 101 13.96 9.32 12.55
#